data_AF-A0A1F7L6X9-F1
#
_entry.id   AF-A0A1F7L6X9-F1
#
_cell.length_a   1.000
_cell.length_b   1.000
_cell.length_c   1.000
_cell.angle_alpha   90.00
_cell.angle_beta   90.00
_cell.angle_gamma   90.00
#
_symmetry.space_group_name_H-M   'P 1'
#
loop_
_entity.id
_entity.type
_entity.pdbx_description
1 polymer ?
#
loop_
_entity_poly.entity_id
_entity_poly.type
_entity_poly.pdbx_seq_one_letter_code
_entity_poly.pdbx_strand_id
1 'polypeptide(L)'
;MPRDPRRPLSILIAALGGQGGGVLTEWIVGAADHAGHAVQSTSIPGVAQRTGATTYYIEIAPEPRMAGALDPVFSLYATPGDVDVIIASEWLEAGRTLEMDYASPDRTLLIASTHRLYAIGEKTVPGDGVFPATLVQEAVQKLTRRAITFDALAAARRAQSEVNALLLGALSAAGVLPLPEAAFETAIREGGVAVERNLAGFKAGRELVALGAEAVEPPARPARSWQEIKPERAAALGARGRAFLGLAARAEAEFPQHLHETLGEALARLIDYQDARYAEVLLARVRKIHAVDPDGRLTRNFARRLAVWMSYEDAIRVADLKTRRGRFERIRQENAAKEGAPVVVTDYLKPDLDEMYGLLPASIGRPIARWAERRWPHGRPTLTQAVKTTTVLGFLRVWLLGRLRFLRPRSLRSQRESALMDSWEQAVLAAAALDRDLAWEVAEMASVVKGYGEVRRRLSRALDRFLAETLAPAVEQDRAAGAGWERSARIVRERRQALLTEEQGSNS
;
A
#
# COMPACT_ATOMS: atom_id res chain seq x y z
N MET A 1 -8.14 38.68 -11.57
CA MET A 1 -7.49 39.80 -12.29
C MET A 1 -7.01 39.30 -13.64
N PRO A 2 -7.11 40.09 -14.73
CA PRO A 2 -6.47 39.73 -15.99
C PRO A 2 -4.96 39.56 -15.79
N ARG A 3 -4.38 38.55 -16.44
CA ARG A 3 -2.97 38.18 -16.33
C ARG A 3 -2.08 39.33 -16.82
N ASP A 4 -1.07 39.74 -16.04
CA ASP A 4 -0.01 40.59 -16.59
C ASP A 4 0.70 39.79 -17.68
N PRO A 5 0.65 40.21 -18.96
CA PRO A 5 1.25 39.47 -20.07
C PRO A 5 2.77 39.32 -19.94
N ARG A 6 3.41 40.10 -19.06
CA ARG A 6 4.86 40.06 -18.80
C ARG A 6 5.24 39.12 -17.65
N ARG A 7 4.27 38.56 -16.92
CA ARG A 7 4.54 37.65 -15.81
C ARG A 7 5.07 36.31 -16.32
N PRO A 8 6.16 35.78 -15.76
CA PRO A 8 6.63 34.43 -16.07
C PRO A 8 5.56 33.36 -15.87
N LEU A 9 5.58 32.34 -16.71
CA LEU A 9 4.79 31.12 -16.58
C LEU A 9 5.40 30.23 -15.51
N SER A 10 4.67 29.98 -14.43
CA SER A 10 5.13 29.12 -13.33
C SER A 10 4.60 27.68 -13.46
N ILE A 11 5.50 26.71 -13.37
CA ILE A 11 5.19 25.28 -13.44
C ILE A 11 5.72 24.60 -12.18
N LEU A 12 4.88 23.83 -11.52
CA LEU A 12 5.25 22.99 -10.38
C LEU A 12 5.06 21.52 -10.74
N ILE A 13 6.10 20.71 -10.58
CA ILE A 13 6.06 19.27 -10.82
C ILE A 13 6.17 18.55 -9.48
N ALA A 14 5.12 17.82 -9.11
CA ALA A 14 5.08 16.95 -7.95
C ALA A 14 5.33 15.49 -8.38
N ALA A 15 6.52 14.99 -8.07
CA ALA A 15 6.93 13.65 -8.47
C ALA A 15 7.42 12.79 -7.30
N LEU A 16 7.06 11.51 -7.32
CA LEU A 16 7.68 10.54 -6.43
C LEU A 16 9.13 10.31 -6.88
N GLY A 17 10.05 10.18 -5.91
CA GLY A 17 11.45 9.85 -6.19
C GLY A 17 11.57 8.64 -7.13
N GLY A 18 12.30 8.81 -8.24
CA GLY A 18 12.48 7.78 -9.26
C GLY A 18 11.42 7.71 -10.37
N GLN A 19 10.40 8.59 -10.37
CA GLN A 19 9.39 8.67 -11.46
C GLN A 19 9.78 9.63 -12.60
N GLY A 20 11.04 10.06 -12.67
CA GLY A 20 11.53 10.89 -13.77
C GLY A 20 11.09 12.35 -13.73
N GLY A 21 10.77 12.91 -12.56
CA GLY A 21 10.45 14.35 -12.41
C GLY A 21 11.60 15.28 -12.83
N GLY A 22 12.85 14.89 -12.54
CA GLY A 22 14.04 15.61 -13.02
C GLY A 22 14.15 15.58 -14.56
N VAL A 23 13.98 14.42 -15.17
CA VAL A 23 13.98 14.26 -16.64
C VAL A 23 12.85 15.08 -17.28
N LEU A 24 11.66 15.10 -16.66
CA LEU A 24 10.55 15.94 -17.12
C LEU A 24 10.91 17.44 -17.07
N THR A 25 11.56 17.86 -15.98
CA THR A 25 12.05 19.23 -15.80
C THR A 25 13.06 19.60 -16.90
N GLU A 26 14.05 18.73 -17.13
CA GLU A 26 15.08 18.92 -18.17
C GLU A 26 14.45 19.06 -19.57
N TRP A 27 13.45 18.26 -19.91
CA TRP A 27 12.76 18.39 -21.20
C TRP A 27 11.96 19.69 -21.34
N ILE A 28 11.30 20.16 -20.26
CA ILE A 28 10.57 21.44 -20.30
C ILE A 28 11.55 22.61 -20.43
N VAL A 29 12.65 22.60 -19.67
CA VAL A 29 13.71 23.61 -19.75
C VAL A 29 14.33 23.62 -21.14
N GLY A 30 14.73 22.46 -21.66
CA GLY A 30 15.27 22.33 -23.00
C GLY A 30 14.30 22.82 -24.07
N ALA A 31 13.01 22.49 -23.97
CA ALA A 31 12.00 22.98 -24.90
C ALA A 31 11.86 24.52 -24.86
N ALA A 32 11.94 25.13 -23.68
CA ALA A 32 11.91 26.58 -23.54
C ALA A 32 13.14 27.25 -24.16
N ASP A 33 14.34 26.72 -23.91
CA ASP A 33 15.57 27.24 -24.50
C ASP A 33 15.61 27.08 -26.02
N HIS A 34 15.16 25.94 -26.57
CA HIS A 34 15.02 25.73 -28.02
C HIS A 34 14.04 26.69 -28.68
N ALA A 35 13.00 27.09 -27.95
CA ALA A 35 12.06 28.12 -28.41
C ALA A 35 12.58 29.55 -28.17
N GLY A 36 13.77 29.71 -27.59
CA GLY A 36 14.41 31.00 -27.34
C GLY A 36 13.91 31.73 -26.09
N HIS A 37 13.10 31.10 -25.25
CA HIS A 37 12.57 31.71 -24.03
C HIS A 37 13.59 31.64 -22.89
N ALA A 38 13.62 32.67 -22.04
CA ALA A 38 14.35 32.58 -20.78
C ALA A 38 13.64 31.62 -19.82
N VAL A 39 14.39 30.75 -19.16
CA VAL A 39 13.86 29.72 -18.27
C VAL A 39 14.78 29.50 -17.08
N GLN A 40 14.20 29.21 -15.92
CA GLN A 40 14.91 28.78 -14.72
C GLN A 40 14.15 27.64 -14.06
N SER A 41 14.88 26.69 -13.49
CA SER A 41 14.31 25.63 -12.66
C SER A 41 15.02 25.48 -11.33
N THR A 42 14.26 25.18 -10.27
CA THR A 42 14.79 24.73 -8.98
C THR A 42 14.15 23.41 -8.58
N SER A 43 14.76 22.69 -7.64
CA SER A 43 14.16 21.47 -7.09
C SER A 43 14.41 21.34 -5.60
N ILE A 44 13.40 20.84 -4.89
CA ILE A 44 13.47 20.51 -3.48
C ILE A 44 13.38 18.98 -3.38
N PRO A 45 14.50 18.28 -3.15
CA PRO A 45 14.50 16.81 -3.04
C PRO A 45 13.72 16.37 -1.80
N GLY A 46 12.88 15.35 -1.97
CA GLY A 46 12.23 14.70 -0.83
C GLY A 46 13.27 13.97 0.03
N VAL A 47 13.32 14.29 1.34
CA VAL A 47 14.30 13.69 2.28
C VAL A 47 14.03 12.21 2.60
N ALA A 48 12.87 11.67 2.23
CA ALA A 48 12.51 10.26 2.46
C ALA A 48 12.99 9.36 1.31
N GLN A 49 13.82 8.36 1.64
CA GLN A 49 14.46 7.45 0.67
C GLN A 49 13.50 6.64 -0.22
N ARG A 50 12.22 6.50 0.17
CA ARG A 50 11.14 5.93 -0.64
C ARG A 50 9.87 6.67 -0.22
N THR A 51 9.12 7.20 -1.18
CA THR A 51 7.91 8.04 -0.99
C THR A 51 8.11 9.49 -0.55
N GLY A 52 9.34 10.03 -0.62
CA GLY A 52 9.53 11.48 -0.55
C GLY A 52 9.03 12.13 -1.83
N ALA A 53 8.00 12.97 -1.73
CA ALA A 53 7.60 13.89 -2.79
C ALA A 53 8.78 14.80 -3.11
N THR A 54 9.21 14.81 -4.37
CA THR A 54 10.20 15.77 -4.87
C THR A 54 9.45 16.79 -5.72
N THR A 55 9.65 18.06 -5.38
CA THR A 55 8.99 19.17 -6.05
C THR A 55 10.01 19.88 -6.94
N TYR A 56 9.67 20.05 -8.21
CA TYR A 56 10.43 20.85 -9.16
C TYR A 56 9.62 22.10 -9.49
N TYR A 57 10.28 23.25 -9.55
CA TYR A 57 9.64 24.52 -9.89
C TYR A 57 10.35 25.12 -11.09
N ILE A 58 9.60 25.56 -12.10
CA ILE A 58 10.11 26.14 -13.33
C ILE A 58 9.41 27.48 -13.56
N GLU A 59 10.15 28.50 -13.96
CA GLU A 59 9.60 29.73 -14.53
C GLU A 59 10.09 29.91 -15.97
N ILE A 60 9.17 30.27 -16.86
CA ILE A 60 9.46 30.52 -18.28
C ILE A 60 8.99 31.94 -18.63
N ALA A 61 9.85 32.74 -19.25
CA ALA A 61 9.47 34.05 -19.76
C ALA A 61 8.39 33.93 -20.85
N PRO A 62 7.37 34.79 -20.87
CA PRO A 62 6.27 34.68 -21.83
C PRO A 62 6.70 34.98 -23.28
N GLU A 63 7.79 35.73 -23.47
CA GLU A 63 8.33 36.11 -24.78
C GLU A 63 9.76 35.55 -24.96
N PRO A 64 10.18 35.23 -26.20
CA PRO A 64 11.55 34.87 -26.51
C PRO A 64 12.53 36.00 -26.15
N ARG A 65 13.77 35.63 -25.79
CA ARG A 65 14.84 36.59 -25.49
C ARG A 65 15.08 37.51 -26.68
N MET A 66 15.01 38.82 -26.45
CA MET A 66 15.43 39.82 -27.43
C MET A 66 16.93 40.08 -27.33
N ALA A 67 17.60 40.26 -28.47
CA ALA A 67 19.02 40.58 -28.49
C ALA A 67 19.30 41.89 -27.72
N GLY A 68 20.16 41.82 -26.71
CA GLY A 68 20.52 42.96 -25.85
C GLY A 68 19.55 43.26 -24.71
N ALA A 69 18.48 42.49 -24.53
CA ALA A 69 17.63 42.57 -23.34
C ALA A 69 18.32 41.94 -22.13
N LEU A 70 18.04 42.47 -20.94
CA LEU A 70 18.46 41.86 -19.69
C LEU A 70 17.66 40.59 -19.43
N ASP A 71 18.31 39.56 -18.87
CA ASP A 71 17.61 38.35 -18.45
C ASP A 71 16.59 38.69 -17.34
N PRO A 72 15.38 38.10 -17.38
CA PRO A 72 14.39 38.28 -16.34
C PRO A 72 14.87 37.68 -15.02
N VAL A 73 14.44 38.29 -13.91
CA VAL A 73 14.65 37.73 -12.57
C VAL A 73 13.50 36.79 -12.25
N PHE A 74 13.83 35.52 -12.08
CA PHE A 74 12.87 34.47 -11.73
C PHE A 74 12.84 34.19 -10.23
N SER A 75 11.69 33.76 -9.72
CA SER A 75 11.55 33.23 -8.37
C SER A 75 12.30 31.91 -8.22
N LEU A 76 12.81 31.68 -7.01
CA LEU A 76 13.45 30.43 -6.61
C LEU A 76 12.47 29.48 -5.88
N TYR A 77 11.22 29.87 -5.72
CA TYR A 77 10.21 29.06 -5.05
C TYR A 77 8.81 29.32 -5.61
N ALA A 78 7.97 28.29 -5.55
CA ALA A 78 6.57 28.40 -5.88
C ALA A 78 5.83 29.22 -4.82
N THR A 79 5.07 30.21 -5.26
CA THR A 79 4.22 31.02 -4.39
C THR A 79 2.83 30.37 -4.29
N PRO A 80 2.31 30.12 -3.07
CA PRO A 80 0.95 29.64 -2.89
C PRO A 80 -0.09 30.50 -3.62
N GLY A 81 -1.04 29.86 -4.31
CA GLY A 81 -2.10 30.47 -5.08
C GLY A 81 -1.68 31.07 -6.43
N ASP A 82 -0.39 30.99 -6.76
CA ASP A 82 0.21 31.68 -7.92
C ASP A 82 0.81 30.70 -8.96
N VAL A 83 0.62 29.39 -8.84
CA VAL A 83 1.15 28.44 -9.83
C VAL A 83 0.24 28.35 -11.06
N ASP A 84 0.77 28.56 -12.26
CA ASP A 84 0.00 28.50 -13.51
C ASP A 84 -0.26 27.05 -13.95
N VAL A 85 0.73 26.16 -13.83
CA VAL A 85 0.60 24.74 -14.19
C VAL A 85 1.13 23.85 -13.07
N ILE A 86 0.34 22.87 -12.65
CA ILE A 86 0.77 21.82 -11.73
C ILE A 86 0.78 20.50 -12.50
N ILE A 87 1.89 19.77 -12.44
CA ILE A 87 2.03 18.44 -13.02
C ILE A 87 2.27 17.44 -11.89
N ALA A 88 1.37 16.48 -11.72
CA ALA A 88 1.49 15.45 -10.69
C ALA A 88 1.71 14.06 -11.31
N SER A 89 2.81 13.41 -10.94
CA SER A 89 3.15 12.08 -11.47
C SER A 89 2.21 10.98 -10.97
N GLU A 90 1.47 11.21 -9.88
CA GLU A 90 0.61 10.26 -9.18
C GLU A 90 -0.53 11.01 -8.47
N TRP A 91 -1.66 10.34 -8.20
CA TRP A 91 -2.89 11.00 -7.75
C TRP A 91 -2.79 11.61 -6.34
N LEU A 92 -2.17 10.92 -5.39
CA LEU A 92 -1.98 11.44 -4.03
C LEU A 92 -0.98 12.61 -4.01
N GLU A 93 0.00 12.63 -4.91
CA GLU A 93 0.89 13.78 -5.10
C GLU A 93 0.14 15.02 -5.59
N ALA A 94 -0.88 14.85 -6.44
CA ALA A 94 -1.79 15.95 -6.78
C ALA A 94 -2.50 16.47 -5.53
N GLY A 95 -3.09 15.57 -4.73
CA GLY A 95 -3.76 15.92 -3.47
C GLY A 95 -2.87 16.70 -2.49
N ARG A 96 -1.65 16.21 -2.25
CA ARG A 96 -0.67 16.88 -1.37
C ARG A 96 -0.29 18.26 -1.87
N THR A 97 -0.14 18.41 -3.19
CA THR A 97 0.22 19.69 -3.79
C THR A 97 -0.91 20.71 -3.65
N LEU A 98 -2.16 20.26 -3.78
CA LEU A 98 -3.34 21.08 -3.56
C LEU A 98 -3.52 21.45 -2.08
N GLU A 99 -3.19 20.55 -1.16
CA GLU A 99 -3.18 20.81 0.28
C GLU A 99 -2.16 21.89 0.69
N MET A 100 -1.08 22.06 -0.09
CA MET A 100 -0.07 23.11 0.13
C MET A 100 -0.46 24.47 -0.47
N ASP A 101 -1.71 24.64 -0.91
CA ASP A 101 -2.26 25.88 -1.46
C ASP A 101 -1.52 26.42 -2.69
N TYR A 102 -0.80 25.61 -3.46
CA TYR A 102 -0.12 26.09 -4.68
C TYR A 102 -1.08 26.45 -5.82
N ALA A 103 -2.25 25.82 -5.87
CA ALA A 103 -3.23 26.00 -6.92
C ALA A 103 -4.19 27.16 -6.63
N SER A 104 -4.78 27.71 -7.69
CA SER A 104 -5.88 28.66 -7.62
C SER A 104 -6.95 28.34 -8.67
N PRO A 105 -8.25 28.40 -8.31
CA PRO A 105 -9.36 28.11 -9.21
C PRO A 105 -9.45 29.09 -10.39
N ASP A 106 -8.82 30.26 -10.30
CA ASP A 106 -8.86 31.28 -11.34
C ASP A 106 -7.81 31.08 -12.44
N ARG A 107 -6.76 30.28 -12.18
CA ARG A 107 -5.60 30.20 -13.11
C ARG A 107 -5.07 28.79 -13.35
N THR A 108 -5.02 27.94 -12.34
CA THR A 108 -4.15 26.78 -12.36
C THR A 108 -4.70 25.69 -13.27
N LEU A 109 -3.87 25.26 -14.23
CA LEU A 109 -4.07 23.99 -14.93
C LEU A 109 -3.40 22.88 -14.13
N LEU A 110 -4.16 21.85 -13.75
CA LEU A 110 -3.60 20.60 -13.25
C LEU A 110 -3.47 19.57 -14.38
N ILE A 111 -2.32 18.91 -14.49
CA ILE A 111 -2.09 17.73 -15.31
C ILE A 111 -1.65 16.61 -14.37
N ALA A 112 -2.50 15.62 -14.13
CA ALA A 112 -2.23 14.60 -13.11
C ALA A 112 -2.44 13.18 -13.62
N SER A 113 -1.54 12.28 -13.22
CA SER A 113 -1.80 10.86 -13.34
C SER A 113 -2.78 10.39 -12.27
N THR A 114 -3.83 9.66 -12.65
CA THR A 114 -4.83 9.12 -11.71
C THR A 114 -4.43 7.79 -11.07
N HIS A 115 -3.31 7.21 -11.48
CA HIS A 115 -2.85 5.94 -10.90
C HIS A 115 -2.46 6.12 -9.43
N ARG A 116 -2.57 5.04 -8.66
CA ARG A 116 -2.24 5.01 -7.23
C ARG A 116 -1.01 4.18 -6.93
N LEU A 117 -0.05 4.78 -6.23
CA LEU A 117 1.07 4.08 -5.59
C LEU A 117 1.00 4.29 -4.09
N TYR A 118 0.45 3.30 -3.37
CA TYR A 118 0.22 3.43 -1.93
C TYR A 118 1.51 3.72 -1.16
N ALA A 119 1.50 4.83 -0.43
CA ALA A 119 2.59 5.26 0.42
C ALA A 119 2.83 4.26 1.56
N ILE A 120 4.03 4.31 2.16
CA ILE A 120 4.32 3.46 3.33
C ILE A 120 3.35 3.74 4.46
N GLY A 121 2.99 5.02 4.69
CA GLY A 121 1.97 5.39 5.68
C GLY A 121 0.62 4.69 5.45
N GLU A 122 0.15 4.62 4.20
CA GLU A 122 -1.11 3.93 3.87
C GLU A 122 -1.03 2.41 4.09
N LYS A 123 0.18 1.83 3.98
CA LYS A 123 0.44 0.39 4.17
C LYS A 123 0.66 0.01 5.63
N THR A 124 0.98 0.96 6.50
CA THR A 124 1.28 0.70 7.92
C THR A 124 0.07 0.87 8.83
N VAL A 125 -0.95 1.62 8.40
CA VAL A 125 -2.20 1.81 9.14
C VAL A 125 -3.01 0.49 9.21
N PRO A 126 -3.47 0.07 10.40
CA PRO A 126 -4.33 -1.11 10.54
C PRO A 126 -5.71 -0.92 9.90
N GLY A 127 -6.14 -1.88 9.09
CA GLY A 127 -7.43 -1.82 8.40
C GLY A 127 -7.28 -1.31 6.97
N ASP A 128 -8.15 -0.37 6.56
CA ASP A 128 -8.01 0.32 5.28
C ASP A 128 -7.31 1.66 5.52
N GLY A 129 -6.00 1.69 5.25
CA GLY A 129 -5.17 2.89 5.35
C GLY A 129 -5.10 3.70 4.06
N VAL A 130 -5.84 3.31 3.02
CA VAL A 130 -5.80 3.98 1.72
C VAL A 130 -6.43 5.36 1.83
N PHE A 131 -5.71 6.38 1.40
CA PHE A 131 -6.24 7.74 1.37
C PHE A 131 -7.45 7.81 0.40
N PRO A 132 -8.61 8.35 0.82
CA PRO A 132 -9.80 8.39 -0.03
C PRO A 132 -9.56 9.15 -1.33
N ALA A 133 -9.69 8.46 -2.47
CA ALA A 133 -9.48 9.08 -3.79
C ALA A 133 -10.49 10.21 -4.09
N THR A 134 -11.69 10.12 -3.49
CA THR A 134 -12.76 11.11 -3.61
C THR A 134 -12.36 12.47 -3.05
N LEU A 135 -11.61 12.53 -1.95
CA LEU A 135 -11.15 13.78 -1.36
C LEU A 135 -10.18 14.53 -2.29
N VAL A 136 -9.28 13.80 -2.95
CA VAL A 136 -8.39 14.40 -3.96
C VAL A 136 -9.21 14.92 -5.14
N GLN A 137 -10.18 14.15 -5.61
CA GLN A 137 -11.06 14.56 -6.71
C GLN A 137 -11.83 15.85 -6.38
N GLU A 138 -12.41 15.95 -5.18
CA GLU A 138 -13.08 17.15 -4.72
C GLU A 138 -12.13 18.35 -4.64
N ALA A 139 -10.90 18.14 -4.16
CA ALA A 139 -9.88 19.18 -4.11
C ALA A 139 -9.52 19.68 -5.52
N VAL A 140 -9.32 18.76 -6.47
CA VAL A 140 -9.04 19.11 -7.88
C VAL A 140 -10.14 19.97 -8.45
N GLN A 141 -11.40 19.60 -8.26
CA GLN A 141 -12.56 20.34 -8.77
C GLN A 141 -12.71 21.73 -8.13
N LYS A 142 -12.37 21.88 -6.84
CA LYS A 142 -12.53 23.14 -6.11
C LYS A 142 -11.36 24.11 -6.27
N LEU A 143 -10.13 23.59 -6.42
CA LEU A 143 -8.91 24.39 -6.30
C LEU A 143 -8.18 24.66 -7.62
N THR A 144 -8.63 24.05 -8.73
CA THR A 144 -7.99 24.21 -10.05
C THR A 144 -8.98 24.80 -11.05
N ARG A 145 -8.48 25.61 -11.98
CA ARG A 145 -9.29 26.18 -13.08
C ARG A 145 -9.68 25.12 -14.09
N ARG A 146 -8.74 24.24 -14.40
CA ARG A 146 -8.87 23.16 -15.38
C ARG A 146 -8.03 21.99 -14.93
N ALA A 147 -8.51 20.77 -15.15
CA ALA A 147 -7.76 19.55 -14.87
C ALA A 147 -7.76 18.60 -16.07
N ILE A 148 -6.57 18.16 -16.46
CA ILE A 148 -6.32 17.09 -17.41
C ILE A 148 -5.86 15.88 -16.61
N THR A 149 -6.71 14.87 -16.48
CA THR A 149 -6.45 13.69 -15.65
C THR A 149 -6.60 12.42 -16.46
N PHE A 150 -5.65 11.49 -16.30
CA PHE A 150 -5.68 10.18 -16.97
C PHE A 150 -4.77 9.18 -16.26
N ASP A 151 -4.99 7.87 -16.45
CA ASP A 151 -4.09 6.84 -15.95
C ASP A 151 -2.80 6.79 -16.81
N ALA A 152 -1.89 7.70 -16.52
CA ALA A 152 -0.61 7.82 -17.24
C ALA A 152 0.24 6.55 -17.12
N LEU A 153 0.14 5.78 -16.03
CA LEU A 153 0.88 4.53 -15.87
C LEU A 153 0.34 3.44 -16.81
N ALA A 154 -0.98 3.30 -16.91
CA ALA A 154 -1.61 2.38 -17.85
C ALA A 154 -1.37 2.81 -19.31
N ALA A 155 -1.42 4.12 -19.60
CA ALA A 155 -1.10 4.67 -20.92
C ALA A 155 0.38 4.41 -21.30
N ALA A 156 1.31 4.69 -20.38
CA ALA A 156 2.73 4.43 -20.57
C ALA A 156 2.99 2.95 -20.86
N ARG A 157 2.35 2.02 -20.14
CA ARG A 157 2.47 0.58 -20.43
C ARG A 157 2.01 0.20 -21.84
N ARG A 158 0.88 0.77 -22.30
CA ARG A 158 0.36 0.52 -23.67
C ARG A 158 1.27 1.09 -24.75
N ALA A 159 1.80 2.30 -24.52
CA ALA A 159 2.76 2.95 -25.42
C ALA A 159 4.20 2.40 -25.25
N GLN A 160 4.40 1.41 -24.38
CA GLN A 160 5.71 0.92 -23.96
C GLN A 160 6.68 2.04 -23.56
N SER A 161 6.18 3.11 -22.94
CA SER A 161 6.90 4.34 -22.57
C SER A 161 6.94 4.55 -21.04
N GLU A 162 7.24 5.77 -20.59
CA GLU A 162 7.32 6.18 -19.19
C GLU A 162 6.30 7.29 -18.86
N VAL A 163 5.88 7.38 -17.60
CA VAL A 163 4.84 8.33 -17.14
C VAL A 163 5.21 9.79 -17.43
N ASN A 164 6.48 10.16 -17.23
CA ASN A 164 6.97 11.52 -17.49
C ASN A 164 6.81 11.94 -18.96
N ALA A 165 7.06 11.05 -19.93
CA ALA A 165 6.88 11.34 -21.35
C ALA A 165 5.41 11.61 -21.69
N LEU A 166 4.48 10.83 -21.13
CA LEU A 166 3.03 11.04 -21.29
C LEU A 166 2.59 12.39 -20.71
N LEU A 167 3.09 12.77 -19.54
CA LEU A 167 2.78 14.05 -18.90
C LEU A 167 3.36 15.24 -19.67
N LEU A 168 4.56 15.11 -20.25
CA LEU A 168 5.14 16.11 -21.15
C LEU A 168 4.27 16.31 -22.40
N GLY A 169 3.79 15.20 -22.99
CA GLY A 169 2.85 15.24 -24.11
C GLY A 169 1.58 15.98 -23.75
N ALA A 170 0.98 15.65 -22.59
CA ALA A 170 -0.21 16.34 -22.12
C ALA A 170 0.01 17.85 -21.90
N LEU A 171 1.17 18.24 -21.36
CA LEU A 171 1.56 19.66 -21.21
C LEU A 171 1.65 20.38 -22.56
N SER A 172 2.30 19.76 -23.55
CA SER A 172 2.43 20.31 -24.89
C SER A 172 1.06 20.48 -25.57
N ALA A 173 0.18 19.49 -25.46
CA ALA A 173 -1.17 19.56 -26.05
C ALA A 173 -2.13 20.49 -25.29
N ALA A 174 -1.87 20.79 -24.01
CA ALA A 174 -2.72 21.70 -23.23
C ALA A 174 -2.71 23.15 -23.76
N GLY A 175 -1.67 23.52 -24.53
CA GLY A 175 -1.57 24.83 -25.18
C GLY A 175 -1.38 26.01 -24.22
N VAL A 176 -0.91 25.75 -22.99
CA VAL A 176 -0.72 26.78 -21.96
C VAL A 176 0.64 27.46 -22.00
N LEU A 177 1.63 26.81 -22.62
CA LEU A 177 2.98 27.35 -22.79
C LEU A 177 3.18 27.88 -24.21
N PRO A 178 3.92 28.99 -24.42
CA PRO A 178 4.21 29.55 -25.73
C PRO A 178 5.32 28.76 -26.46
N LEU A 179 5.31 27.43 -26.35
CA LEU A 179 6.36 26.56 -26.85
C LEU A 179 5.82 25.71 -28.01
N PRO A 180 6.50 25.69 -29.17
CA PRO A 180 6.10 24.83 -30.27
C PRO A 180 6.35 23.35 -29.92
N GLU A 181 5.50 22.47 -30.44
CA GLU A 181 5.64 21.01 -30.29
C GLU A 181 7.06 20.52 -30.62
N ALA A 182 7.62 21.02 -31.72
CA ALA A 182 8.96 20.63 -32.19
C ALA A 182 10.05 20.86 -31.14
N ALA A 183 9.92 21.89 -30.28
CA ALA A 183 10.90 22.15 -29.22
C ALA A 183 10.89 21.06 -28.14
N PHE A 184 9.73 20.52 -27.79
CA PHE A 184 9.62 19.39 -26.87
C PHE A 184 10.23 18.13 -27.45
N GLU A 185 9.97 17.84 -28.73
CA GLU A 185 10.57 16.66 -29.35
C GLU A 185 12.10 16.77 -29.48
N THR A 186 12.62 17.96 -29.81
CA THR A 186 14.06 18.21 -29.84
C THR A 186 14.69 18.00 -28.46
N ALA A 187 14.07 18.52 -27.40
CA ALA A 187 14.54 18.31 -26.03
C ALA A 187 14.59 16.83 -25.63
N ILE A 188 13.60 16.02 -26.07
CA ILE A 188 13.62 14.56 -25.87
C ILE A 188 14.80 13.91 -26.61
N ARG A 189 15.04 14.31 -27.87
CA ARG A 189 16.12 13.75 -28.71
C ARG A 189 17.50 14.06 -28.13
N GLU A 190 17.72 15.28 -27.65
CA GLU A 190 18.99 15.69 -27.04
C GLU A 190 19.25 15.02 -25.69
N GLY A 191 18.20 14.69 -24.93
CA GLY A 191 18.34 13.88 -23.72
C GLY A 191 18.98 12.50 -23.97
N GLY A 192 18.94 11.99 -25.21
CA GLY A 192 19.72 10.83 -25.67
C GLY A 192 19.33 9.46 -25.07
N VAL A 193 18.50 9.42 -24.02
CA VAL A 193 18.09 8.20 -23.34
C VAL A 193 16.74 7.73 -23.87
N ALA A 194 16.70 6.52 -24.43
CA ALA A 194 15.48 5.85 -24.88
C ALA A 194 14.58 6.76 -25.75
N VAL A 195 15.19 7.53 -26.66
CA VAL A 195 14.54 8.60 -27.44
C VAL A 195 13.24 8.15 -28.11
N GLU A 196 13.27 7.09 -28.91
CA GLU A 196 12.06 6.59 -29.62
C GLU A 196 10.93 6.21 -28.65
N ARG A 197 11.28 5.59 -27.52
CA ARG A 197 10.35 5.20 -26.47
C ARG A 197 9.68 6.44 -25.85
N ASN A 198 10.46 7.49 -25.58
CA ASN A 198 9.97 8.71 -24.97
C ASN A 198 9.15 9.55 -25.97
N LEU A 199 9.53 9.59 -27.26
CA LEU A 199 8.75 10.23 -28.31
C LEU A 199 7.39 9.54 -28.50
N ALA A 200 7.34 8.20 -28.47
CA ALA A 200 6.08 7.46 -28.51
C ALA A 200 5.17 7.81 -27.31
N GLY A 201 5.75 7.94 -26.12
CA GLY A 201 5.02 8.39 -24.92
C GLY A 201 4.52 9.83 -25.02
N PHE A 202 5.37 10.75 -25.48
CA PHE A 202 5.01 12.14 -25.73
C PHE A 202 3.82 12.25 -26.68
N LYS A 203 3.87 11.54 -27.81
CA LYS A 203 2.78 11.51 -28.79
C LYS A 203 1.49 10.96 -28.17
N ALA A 204 1.56 9.84 -27.45
CA ALA A 204 0.40 9.26 -26.78
C ALA A 204 -0.21 10.22 -25.73
N GLY A 205 0.62 11.00 -25.03
CA GLY A 205 0.18 12.01 -24.07
C GLY A 205 -0.61 13.14 -24.74
N ARG A 206 -0.14 13.58 -25.92
CA ARG A 206 -0.84 14.58 -26.74
C ARG A 206 -2.18 14.06 -27.26
N GLU A 207 -2.19 12.84 -27.79
CA GLU A 207 -3.40 12.18 -28.29
C GLU A 207 -4.48 12.06 -27.21
N LEU A 208 -4.10 11.73 -25.95
CA LEU A 208 -5.04 11.66 -24.84
C LEU A 208 -5.74 13.01 -24.59
N VAL A 209 -5.00 14.12 -24.63
CA VAL A 209 -5.59 15.46 -24.48
C VAL A 209 -6.50 15.80 -25.66
N ALA A 210 -6.08 15.49 -26.89
CA ALA A 210 -6.88 15.73 -28.09
C ALA A 210 -8.20 14.92 -28.11
N LEU A 211 -8.20 13.71 -27.53
CA LEU A 211 -9.38 12.86 -27.39
C LEU A 211 -10.32 13.30 -26.24
N GLY A 212 -10.05 14.44 -25.59
CA GLY A 212 -10.91 14.98 -24.55
C GLY A 212 -10.67 14.36 -23.17
N ALA A 213 -9.40 14.08 -22.81
CA ALA A 213 -9.03 13.80 -21.42
C ALA A 213 -9.29 15.05 -20.54
N GLU A 214 -10.55 15.29 -20.19
CA GLU A 214 -10.99 16.25 -19.18
C GLU A 214 -11.48 15.51 -17.95
N ALA A 215 -11.05 15.98 -16.77
CA ALA A 215 -11.45 15.55 -15.42
C ALA A 215 -12.26 14.24 -15.37
N VAL A 216 -11.63 13.13 -15.78
CA VAL A 216 -12.25 11.81 -15.65
C VAL A 216 -12.06 11.43 -14.19
N GLU A 217 -13.18 11.12 -13.54
CA GLU A 217 -13.19 10.48 -12.22
C GLU A 217 -12.12 9.38 -12.23
N PRO A 218 -11.13 9.39 -11.31
CA PRO A 218 -10.12 8.34 -11.28
C PRO A 218 -10.89 7.04 -11.28
N PRO A 219 -10.69 6.13 -12.27
CA PRO A 219 -11.59 5.02 -12.43
C PRO A 219 -11.59 4.28 -11.11
N ALA A 220 -12.72 4.33 -10.40
CA ALA A 220 -12.99 3.40 -9.33
C ALA A 220 -12.80 2.07 -10.03
N ARG A 221 -11.71 1.34 -9.72
CA ARG A 221 -11.51 0.01 -10.29
C ARG A 221 -12.85 -0.67 -10.12
N PRO A 222 -13.56 -1.05 -11.20
CA PRO A 222 -14.90 -1.58 -11.07
C PRO A 222 -14.78 -2.72 -10.07
N ALA A 223 -15.57 -2.63 -8.99
CA ALA A 223 -15.52 -3.61 -7.92
C ALA A 223 -15.82 -4.95 -8.57
N ARG A 224 -14.77 -5.75 -8.80
CA ARG A 224 -14.90 -7.01 -9.51
C ARG A 224 -15.76 -7.91 -8.64
N SER A 225 -16.75 -8.54 -9.24
CA SER A 225 -17.61 -9.44 -8.52
C SER A 225 -16.82 -10.63 -7.99
N TRP A 226 -17.26 -11.22 -6.88
CA TRP A 226 -16.66 -12.44 -6.35
C TRP A 226 -16.62 -13.58 -7.40
N GLN A 227 -17.62 -13.66 -8.28
CA GLN A 227 -17.69 -14.63 -9.38
C GLN A 227 -16.52 -14.49 -10.36
N GLU A 228 -16.01 -13.29 -10.58
CA GLU A 228 -14.85 -13.02 -11.45
C GLU A 228 -13.52 -13.29 -10.74
N ILE A 229 -13.45 -13.03 -9.43
CA ILE A 229 -12.22 -13.19 -8.62
C ILE A 229 -11.97 -14.67 -8.28
N LYS A 230 -13.02 -15.43 -8.00
CA LYS A 230 -12.95 -16.82 -7.56
C LYS A 230 -12.13 -17.74 -8.49
N PRO A 231 -12.31 -17.73 -9.82
CA PRO A 231 -11.49 -18.53 -10.73
C PRO A 231 -10.00 -18.15 -10.68
N GLU A 232 -9.67 -16.87 -10.54
CA GLU A 232 -8.27 -16.41 -10.45
C GLU A 232 -7.60 -16.91 -9.17
N ARG A 233 -8.32 -16.88 -8.04
CA ARG A 233 -7.84 -17.45 -6.78
C ARG A 233 -7.62 -18.95 -6.88
N ALA A 234 -8.53 -19.67 -7.54
CA ALA A 234 -8.36 -21.09 -7.80
C ALA A 234 -7.12 -21.38 -8.66
N ALA A 235 -6.90 -20.59 -9.72
CA ALA A 235 -5.73 -20.73 -10.59
C ALA A 235 -4.43 -20.43 -9.85
N ALA A 236 -4.40 -19.37 -9.02
CA ALA A 236 -3.24 -19.01 -8.21
C ALA A 236 -2.83 -20.10 -7.21
N LEU A 237 -3.78 -20.92 -6.76
CA LEU A 237 -3.54 -22.07 -5.87
C LEU A 237 -3.03 -23.33 -6.58
N GLY A 238 -2.99 -23.33 -7.91
CA GLY A 238 -2.52 -24.46 -8.72
C GLY A 238 -3.24 -25.77 -8.38
N ALA A 239 -2.50 -26.80 -8.00
CA ALA A 239 -3.05 -28.11 -7.63
C ALA A 239 -4.08 -28.05 -6.47
N ARG A 240 -4.03 -27.01 -5.62
CA ARG A 240 -4.99 -26.82 -4.52
C ARG A 240 -6.27 -26.09 -4.94
N GLY A 241 -6.34 -25.58 -6.18
CA GLY A 241 -7.48 -24.82 -6.69
C GLY A 241 -8.79 -25.60 -6.62
N ARG A 242 -8.78 -26.91 -6.90
CA ARG A 242 -9.98 -27.77 -6.81
C ARG A 242 -10.53 -27.84 -5.38
N ALA A 243 -9.65 -28.00 -4.38
CA ALA A 243 -10.05 -28.05 -2.98
C ALA A 243 -10.62 -26.70 -2.52
N PHE A 244 -10.02 -25.59 -2.99
CA PHE A 244 -10.55 -24.25 -2.78
C PHE A 244 -11.95 -24.07 -3.38
N LEU A 245 -12.16 -24.42 -4.64
CA LEU A 245 -13.48 -24.30 -5.29
C LEU A 245 -14.57 -25.08 -4.55
N GLY A 246 -14.26 -26.31 -4.11
CA GLY A 246 -15.19 -27.12 -3.33
C GLY A 246 -15.50 -26.54 -1.94
N LEU A 247 -14.53 -25.90 -1.29
CA LEU A 247 -14.75 -25.25 0.01
C LEU A 247 -15.47 -23.90 -0.15
N ALA A 248 -15.16 -23.13 -1.19
CA ALA A 248 -15.84 -21.88 -1.53
C ALA A 248 -17.31 -22.12 -1.88
N ALA A 249 -17.63 -23.14 -2.67
CA ALA A 249 -19.01 -23.50 -2.97
C ALA A 249 -19.81 -23.90 -1.72
N ARG A 250 -19.20 -24.62 -0.77
CA ARG A 250 -19.82 -24.92 0.53
C ARG A 250 -20.09 -23.65 1.34
N ALA A 251 -19.12 -22.73 1.40
CA ALA A 251 -19.31 -21.45 2.07
C ALA A 251 -20.40 -20.60 1.39
N GLU A 252 -20.50 -20.63 0.07
CA GLU A 252 -21.54 -19.90 -0.67
C GLU A 252 -22.95 -20.46 -0.42
N ALA A 253 -23.08 -21.77 -0.20
CA ALA A 253 -24.34 -22.40 0.16
C ALA A 253 -24.74 -22.16 1.63
N GLU A 254 -23.76 -21.96 2.51
CA GLU A 254 -23.97 -21.82 3.96
C GLU A 254 -24.18 -20.36 4.39
N PHE A 255 -23.51 -19.40 3.75
CA PHE A 255 -23.48 -18.00 4.19
C PHE A 255 -24.17 -17.05 3.19
N PRO A 256 -24.71 -15.90 3.65
CA PRO A 256 -25.27 -14.87 2.76
C PRO A 256 -24.28 -14.30 1.74
N GLN A 257 -24.81 -13.81 0.61
CA GLN A 257 -24.01 -13.31 -0.53
C GLN A 257 -22.99 -12.23 -0.15
N HIS A 258 -23.34 -11.34 0.77
CA HIS A 258 -22.44 -10.26 1.21
C HIS A 258 -21.19 -10.76 1.96
N LEU A 259 -21.14 -12.03 2.38
CA LEU A 259 -19.96 -12.65 3.01
C LEU A 259 -19.09 -13.46 2.05
N HIS A 260 -19.60 -13.80 0.86
CA HIS A 260 -18.93 -14.73 -0.08
C HIS A 260 -17.53 -14.28 -0.46
N GLU A 261 -17.34 -13.00 -0.77
CA GLU A 261 -16.03 -12.46 -1.14
C GLU A 261 -15.03 -12.53 0.02
N THR A 262 -15.44 -12.08 1.21
CA THR A 262 -14.56 -12.07 2.39
C THR A 262 -14.16 -13.48 2.81
N LEU A 263 -15.12 -14.41 2.83
CA LEU A 263 -14.86 -15.81 3.15
C LEU A 263 -14.04 -16.47 2.05
N GLY A 264 -14.35 -16.22 0.79
CA GLY A 264 -13.58 -16.72 -0.35
C GLY A 264 -12.11 -16.31 -0.31
N GLU A 265 -11.82 -15.04 -0.06
CA GLU A 265 -10.45 -14.54 0.11
C GLU A 265 -9.76 -15.16 1.34
N ALA A 266 -10.47 -15.28 2.46
CA ALA A 266 -9.97 -15.95 3.66
C ALA A 266 -9.61 -17.42 3.38
N LEU A 267 -10.47 -18.16 2.69
CA LEU A 267 -10.25 -19.55 2.31
C LEU A 267 -9.05 -19.69 1.37
N ALA A 268 -8.95 -18.86 0.33
CA ALA A 268 -7.82 -18.88 -0.60
C ALA A 268 -6.50 -18.63 0.15
N ARG A 269 -6.49 -17.65 1.05
CA ARG A 269 -5.35 -17.31 1.89
C ARG A 269 -4.91 -18.47 2.80
N LEU A 270 -5.85 -19.14 3.47
CA LEU A 270 -5.53 -20.24 4.38
C LEU A 270 -5.12 -21.53 3.67
N ILE A 271 -5.67 -21.78 2.47
CA ILE A 271 -5.25 -22.92 1.63
C ILE A 271 -3.86 -22.71 1.06
N ASP A 272 -3.52 -21.48 0.66
CA ASP A 272 -2.17 -21.12 0.25
C ASP A 272 -1.18 -21.22 1.43
N TYR A 273 -1.62 -20.80 2.62
CA TYR A 273 -0.82 -20.85 3.85
C TYR A 273 -0.52 -22.29 4.29
N GLN A 274 -1.56 -23.14 4.39
CA GLN A 274 -1.47 -24.49 4.93
C GLN A 274 -2.13 -25.52 4.01
N ASP A 275 -3.46 -25.65 4.07
CA ASP A 275 -4.29 -26.57 3.29
C ASP A 275 -5.80 -26.32 3.51
N ALA A 276 -6.65 -27.10 2.84
CA ALA A 276 -8.11 -27.00 2.94
C ALA A 276 -8.66 -27.39 4.33
N ARG A 277 -8.02 -28.32 5.05
CA ARG A 277 -8.46 -28.70 6.40
C ARG A 277 -8.25 -27.55 7.38
N TYR A 278 -7.15 -26.81 7.24
CA TYR A 278 -6.90 -25.62 8.03
C TYR A 278 -7.90 -24.50 7.73
N ALA A 279 -8.30 -24.34 6.46
CA ALA A 279 -9.33 -23.39 6.09
C ALA A 279 -10.73 -23.75 6.62
N GLU A 280 -11.04 -25.05 6.79
CA GLU A 280 -12.28 -25.49 7.45
C GLU A 280 -12.36 -25.08 8.92
N VAL A 281 -11.22 -24.97 9.63
CA VAL A 281 -11.18 -24.44 11.00
C VAL A 281 -11.70 -23.00 11.04
N LEU A 282 -11.35 -22.17 10.05
CA LEU A 282 -11.87 -20.81 9.95
C LEU A 282 -13.39 -20.82 9.78
N LEU A 283 -13.93 -21.62 8.85
CA LEU A 283 -15.39 -21.71 8.68
C LEU A 283 -16.09 -22.16 9.96
N ALA A 284 -15.54 -23.15 10.68
CA ALA A 284 -16.11 -23.61 11.93
C ALA A 284 -16.20 -22.52 13.00
N ARG A 285 -15.21 -21.62 13.08
CA ARG A 285 -15.24 -20.46 13.99
C ARG A 285 -16.20 -19.38 13.51
N VAL A 286 -16.19 -19.07 12.21
CA VAL A 286 -17.10 -18.08 11.60
C VAL A 286 -18.56 -18.47 11.79
N ARG A 287 -18.92 -19.76 11.69
CA ARG A 287 -20.29 -20.24 11.96
C ARG A 287 -20.82 -19.82 13.32
N LYS A 288 -19.98 -19.90 14.37
CA LYS A 288 -20.38 -19.53 15.73
C LYS A 288 -20.72 -18.05 15.83
N ILE A 289 -19.93 -17.21 15.18
CA ILE A 289 -20.17 -15.75 15.14
C ILE A 289 -21.40 -15.43 14.30
N HIS A 290 -21.54 -16.09 13.13
CA HIS A 290 -22.69 -15.88 12.26
C HIS A 290 -24.03 -16.22 12.94
N ALA A 291 -24.05 -17.26 13.79
CA ALA A 291 -25.24 -17.65 14.54
C ALA A 291 -25.76 -16.55 15.50
N VAL A 292 -24.90 -15.61 15.91
CA VAL A 292 -25.27 -14.49 16.79
C VAL A 292 -25.26 -13.13 16.08
N ASP A 293 -25.06 -13.12 14.76
CA ASP A 293 -24.86 -11.91 13.95
C ASP A 293 -25.73 -11.92 12.68
N PRO A 294 -27.02 -11.57 12.80
CA PRO A 294 -27.98 -11.69 11.71
C PRO A 294 -27.74 -10.74 10.54
N ASP A 295 -27.09 -9.58 10.77
CA ASP A 295 -26.76 -8.61 9.72
C ASP A 295 -25.43 -8.94 9.00
N GLY A 296 -24.65 -9.89 9.53
CA GLY A 296 -23.37 -10.33 8.98
C GLY A 296 -22.23 -9.31 9.10
N ARG A 297 -22.45 -8.14 9.73
CA ARG A 297 -21.44 -7.09 9.87
C ARG A 297 -20.29 -7.59 10.75
N LEU A 298 -20.58 -8.13 11.92
CA LEU A 298 -19.57 -8.68 12.83
C LEU A 298 -18.88 -9.90 12.21
N THR A 299 -19.63 -10.76 11.55
CA THR A 299 -19.16 -11.99 10.89
C THR A 299 -18.13 -11.66 9.82
N ARG A 300 -18.41 -10.68 8.96
CA ARG A 300 -17.48 -10.20 7.94
C ARG A 300 -16.18 -9.70 8.57
N ASN A 301 -16.28 -8.89 9.62
CA ASN A 301 -15.14 -8.33 10.32
C ASN A 301 -14.28 -9.43 10.97
N PHE A 302 -14.93 -10.30 11.76
CA PHE A 302 -14.31 -11.41 12.45
C PHE A 302 -13.59 -12.34 11.48
N ALA A 303 -14.25 -12.74 10.38
CA ALA A 303 -13.65 -13.60 9.37
C ALA A 303 -12.38 -12.98 8.76
N ARG A 304 -12.43 -11.68 8.43
CA ARG A 304 -11.28 -10.93 7.91
C ARG A 304 -10.12 -10.91 8.91
N ARG A 305 -10.39 -10.58 10.17
CA ARG A 305 -9.37 -10.49 11.23
C ARG A 305 -8.77 -11.85 11.56
N LEU A 306 -9.61 -12.87 11.72
CA LEU A 306 -9.20 -14.24 11.99
C LEU A 306 -8.35 -14.82 10.84
N ALA A 307 -8.74 -14.61 9.59
CA ALA A 307 -7.99 -15.12 8.43
C ALA A 307 -6.55 -14.56 8.39
N VAL A 308 -6.39 -13.26 8.67
CA VAL A 308 -5.06 -12.64 8.78
C VAL A 308 -4.28 -13.25 9.93
N TRP A 309 -4.88 -13.36 11.11
CA TRP A 309 -4.20 -13.90 12.29
C TRP A 309 -3.78 -15.36 12.11
N MET A 310 -4.67 -16.23 11.61
CA MET A 310 -4.39 -17.65 11.33
C MET A 310 -3.25 -17.84 10.31
N SER A 311 -3.02 -16.86 9.44
CA SER A 311 -1.99 -16.90 8.40
C SER A 311 -0.71 -16.14 8.78
N TYR A 312 -0.32 -16.19 10.05
CA TYR A 312 0.82 -15.43 10.56
C TYR A 312 2.15 -15.78 9.87
N GLU A 313 3.03 -14.79 9.78
CA GLU A 313 4.36 -14.96 9.22
C GLU A 313 5.28 -15.67 10.23
N ASP A 314 5.43 -16.97 10.04
CA ASP A 314 6.47 -17.79 10.66
C ASP A 314 7.64 -18.02 9.71
N ALA A 315 8.75 -18.55 10.22
CA ALA A 315 9.94 -18.80 9.42
C ALA A 315 9.65 -19.73 8.23
N ILE A 316 8.71 -20.68 8.37
CA ILE A 316 8.28 -21.56 7.29
C ILE A 316 7.59 -20.76 6.18
N ARG A 317 6.65 -19.88 6.54
CA ARG A 317 5.90 -19.04 5.59
C ARG A 317 6.81 -18.03 4.91
N VAL A 318 7.67 -17.36 5.67
CA VAL A 318 8.67 -16.43 5.13
C VAL A 318 9.59 -17.14 4.14
N ALA A 319 10.03 -18.35 4.46
CA ALA A 319 10.86 -19.16 3.58
C ALA A 319 10.13 -19.62 2.31
N ASP A 320 8.87 -20.06 2.42
CA ASP A 320 8.02 -20.38 1.26
C ASP A 320 7.89 -19.15 0.34
N LEU A 321 7.53 -17.98 0.88
CA LEU A 321 7.40 -16.73 0.10
C LEU A 321 8.71 -16.33 -0.59
N LYS A 322 9.86 -16.51 0.07
CA LYS A 322 11.18 -16.16 -0.48
C LYS A 322 11.63 -17.06 -1.62
N THR A 323 11.05 -18.26 -1.74
CA THR A 323 11.42 -19.27 -2.75
C THR A 323 10.42 -19.42 -3.88
N ARG A 324 9.32 -18.64 -3.89
CA ARG A 324 8.33 -18.63 -4.98
C ARG A 324 8.90 -18.06 -6.27
N ARG A 325 8.57 -18.70 -7.40
CA ARG A 325 8.95 -18.26 -8.76
C ARG A 325 8.53 -16.82 -9.06
N GLY A 326 7.27 -16.47 -8.78
CA GLY A 326 6.74 -15.12 -9.04
C GLY A 326 7.49 -14.00 -8.29
N ARG A 327 8.17 -14.31 -7.18
CA ARG A 327 9.03 -13.34 -6.50
C ARG A 327 10.23 -12.96 -7.37
N PHE A 328 10.91 -13.92 -7.97
CA PHE A 328 12.10 -13.67 -8.78
C PHE A 328 11.74 -12.94 -10.08
N GLU A 329 10.60 -13.30 -10.69
CA GLU A 329 10.07 -12.61 -11.87
C GLU A 329 9.78 -11.13 -11.55
N ARG A 330 9.12 -10.86 -10.42
CA ARG A 330 8.86 -9.49 -9.96
C ARG A 330 10.15 -8.70 -9.67
N ILE A 331 11.12 -9.30 -8.96
CA ILE A 331 12.41 -8.62 -8.67
C ILE A 331 13.14 -8.27 -9.97
N ARG A 332 13.13 -9.15 -10.97
CA ARG A 332 13.74 -8.85 -12.28
C ARG A 332 13.03 -7.71 -12.99
N GLN A 333 11.70 -7.71 -12.99
CA GLN A 333 10.88 -6.64 -13.57
C GLN A 333 11.14 -5.29 -12.89
N GLU A 334 11.14 -5.25 -11.56
CA GLU A 334 11.37 -4.04 -10.76
C GLU A 334 12.77 -3.44 -10.97
N ASN A 335 13.77 -4.27 -11.29
CA ASN A 335 15.14 -3.82 -11.52
C ASN A 335 15.48 -3.65 -13.02
N ALA A 336 14.48 -3.72 -13.91
CA ALA A 336 14.64 -3.65 -15.37
C ALA A 336 15.79 -4.55 -15.89
N ALA A 337 15.99 -5.71 -15.27
CA ALA A 337 17.11 -6.58 -15.59
C ALA A 337 16.90 -7.19 -16.99
N LYS A 338 17.86 -7.00 -17.89
CA LYS A 338 17.85 -7.59 -19.24
C LYS A 338 17.75 -9.11 -19.15
N GLU A 339 17.14 -9.72 -20.17
CA GLU A 339 17.05 -11.17 -20.28
C GLU A 339 18.47 -11.78 -20.28
N GLY A 340 18.67 -12.82 -19.47
CA GLY A 340 19.99 -13.45 -19.27
C GLY A 340 20.94 -12.73 -18.28
N ALA A 341 20.65 -11.50 -17.85
CA ALA A 341 21.51 -10.81 -16.89
C ALA A 341 21.51 -11.52 -15.51
N PRO A 342 22.69 -11.73 -14.88
CA PRO A 342 22.78 -12.36 -13.56
C PRO A 342 22.20 -11.41 -12.50
N VAL A 343 21.14 -11.87 -11.82
CA VAL A 343 20.55 -11.16 -10.67
C VAL A 343 20.86 -11.95 -9.42
N VAL A 344 21.49 -11.30 -8.43
CA VAL A 344 21.80 -11.91 -7.13
C VAL A 344 20.89 -11.32 -6.07
N VAL A 345 20.12 -12.18 -5.43
CA VAL A 345 19.21 -11.77 -4.33
C VAL A 345 19.79 -12.28 -3.02
N THR A 346 20.15 -11.34 -2.15
CA THR A 346 20.59 -11.62 -0.78
C THR A 346 19.46 -11.30 0.19
N ASP A 347 18.97 -12.32 0.88
CA ASP A 347 17.96 -12.20 1.91
C ASP A 347 18.65 -12.06 3.29
N TYR A 348 18.47 -10.91 3.93
CA TYR A 348 18.88 -10.67 5.30
C TYR A 348 17.79 -11.14 6.25
N LEU A 349 18.13 -12.07 7.14
CA LEU A 349 17.24 -12.69 8.10
C LEU A 349 17.79 -12.47 9.51
N LYS A 350 16.90 -12.18 10.45
CA LYS A 350 17.24 -12.01 11.86
C LYS A 350 16.25 -12.76 12.76
N PRO A 351 16.14 -14.11 12.63
CA PRO A 351 15.29 -14.89 13.51
C PRO A 351 15.72 -14.74 14.97
N ASP A 352 14.76 -14.54 15.86
CA ASP A 352 14.97 -14.59 17.29
C ASP A 352 14.83 -16.02 17.83
N LEU A 353 15.25 -16.26 19.07
CA LEU A 353 15.10 -17.59 19.67
C LEU A 353 13.63 -18.05 19.75
N ASP A 354 12.64 -17.15 19.93
CA ASP A 354 11.21 -17.51 19.89
C ASP A 354 10.85 -18.19 18.59
N GLU A 355 11.24 -17.58 17.49
CA GLU A 355 10.93 -18.05 16.16
C GLU A 355 11.58 -19.39 15.89
N MET A 356 12.78 -19.62 16.43
CA MET A 356 13.49 -20.89 16.25
C MET A 356 12.81 -22.05 16.99
N TYR A 357 12.66 -21.96 18.32
CA TYR A 357 12.06 -23.07 19.07
C TYR A 357 10.53 -23.13 18.86
N GLY A 358 9.91 -22.01 18.46
CA GLY A 358 8.48 -21.92 18.21
C GLY A 358 8.01 -22.83 17.08
N LEU A 359 8.90 -23.20 16.15
CA LEU A 359 8.65 -24.15 15.07
C LEU A 359 8.67 -25.61 15.54
N LEU A 360 9.32 -25.88 16.68
CA LEU A 360 9.45 -27.23 17.20
C LEU A 360 8.10 -27.75 17.72
N PRO A 361 7.85 -29.07 17.65
CA PRO A 361 6.71 -29.68 18.32
C PRO A 361 6.65 -29.27 19.79
N ALA A 362 5.45 -29.03 20.31
CA ALA A 362 5.29 -28.48 21.65
C ALA A 362 5.95 -29.30 22.78
N SER A 363 6.07 -30.62 22.62
CA SER A 363 6.78 -31.49 23.56
C SER A 363 8.26 -31.10 23.72
N ILE A 364 8.91 -30.68 22.64
CA ILE A 364 10.32 -30.27 22.61
C ILE A 364 10.44 -28.76 22.85
N GLY A 365 9.56 -27.96 22.25
CA GLY A 365 9.61 -26.51 22.35
C GLY A 365 9.34 -25.98 23.76
N ARG A 366 8.43 -26.59 24.54
CA ARG A 366 8.05 -26.12 25.88
C ARG A 366 9.21 -26.07 26.89
N PRO A 367 10.03 -27.13 27.07
CA PRO A 367 11.17 -27.06 27.99
C PRO A 367 12.19 -26.00 27.56
N ILE A 368 12.46 -25.90 26.25
CA ILE A 368 13.37 -24.87 25.69
C ILE A 368 12.82 -23.47 25.94
N ALA A 369 11.52 -23.26 25.75
CA ALA A 369 10.85 -21.99 25.99
C ALA A 369 10.97 -21.57 27.46
N ARG A 370 10.72 -22.49 28.41
CA ARG A 370 10.87 -22.22 29.86
C ARG A 370 12.30 -21.85 30.24
N TRP A 371 13.28 -22.55 29.68
CA TRP A 371 14.69 -22.22 29.89
C TRP A 371 15.04 -20.84 29.31
N ALA A 372 14.62 -20.58 28.07
CA ALA A 372 14.89 -19.31 27.39
C ALA A 372 14.22 -18.12 28.10
N GLU A 373 12.98 -18.29 28.57
CA GLU A 373 12.24 -17.26 29.32
C GLU A 373 12.89 -16.94 30.68
N ARG A 374 13.50 -17.93 31.35
CA ARG A 374 14.29 -17.71 32.57
C ARG A 374 15.61 -16.99 32.29
N ARG A 375 16.28 -17.36 31.20
CA ARG A 375 17.63 -16.88 30.88
C ARG A 375 17.65 -15.51 30.20
N TRP A 376 16.61 -15.20 29.42
CA TRP A 376 16.39 -13.93 28.73
C TRP A 376 14.91 -13.51 28.85
N PRO A 377 14.53 -12.90 29.99
CA PRO A 377 13.17 -12.48 30.22
C PRO A 377 12.74 -11.34 29.29
N HIS A 378 13.68 -10.50 28.84
CA HIS A 378 13.47 -9.34 27.96
C HIS A 378 14.52 -9.39 26.84
N GLY A 379 14.16 -9.06 25.59
CA GLY A 379 15.09 -9.03 24.45
C GLY A 379 15.83 -10.35 24.17
N ARG A 380 15.27 -11.20 23.32
CA ARG A 380 15.90 -12.51 23.02
C ARG A 380 17.03 -12.38 22.01
N PRO A 381 18.10 -13.20 22.14
CA PRO A 381 19.18 -13.16 21.18
C PRO A 381 18.66 -13.54 19.80
N THR A 382 19.18 -12.81 18.81
CA THR A 382 18.83 -12.95 17.41
C THR A 382 20.02 -13.48 16.63
N LEU A 383 19.77 -14.33 15.65
CA LEU A 383 20.81 -14.84 14.76
C LEU A 383 20.75 -14.11 13.43
N THR A 384 21.62 -13.13 13.20
CA THR A 384 21.69 -12.43 11.91
C THR A 384 22.31 -13.32 10.85
N GLN A 385 21.66 -13.47 9.71
CA GLN A 385 22.09 -14.30 8.60
C GLN A 385 21.85 -13.59 7.27
N ALA A 386 22.82 -13.67 6.36
CA ALA A 386 22.66 -13.25 4.97
C ALA A 386 22.67 -14.50 4.08
N VAL A 387 21.54 -14.78 3.41
CA VAL A 387 21.38 -15.97 2.56
C VAL A 387 21.21 -15.52 1.11
N LYS A 388 22.10 -15.97 0.22
CA LYS A 388 21.97 -15.73 -1.22
C LYS A 388 20.99 -16.73 -1.83
N THR A 389 19.71 -16.36 -1.90
CA THR A 389 18.62 -17.22 -2.38
C THR A 389 18.69 -17.51 -3.88
N THR A 390 19.58 -16.86 -4.63
CA THR A 390 19.89 -17.18 -6.03
C THR A 390 20.96 -18.24 -6.22
N THR A 391 21.65 -18.65 -5.14
CA THR A 391 22.59 -19.79 -5.17
C THR A 391 21.86 -21.09 -4.90
N VAL A 392 22.36 -22.22 -5.45
CA VAL A 392 21.74 -23.54 -5.25
C VAL A 392 21.64 -23.89 -3.76
N LEU A 393 22.72 -23.74 -3.00
CA LEU A 393 22.75 -24.07 -1.58
C LEU A 393 21.88 -23.12 -0.74
N GLY A 394 21.93 -21.82 -1.02
CA GLY A 394 21.10 -20.83 -0.34
C GLY A 394 19.61 -21.06 -0.61
N PHE A 395 19.24 -21.30 -1.87
CA PHE A 395 17.87 -21.65 -2.26
C PHE A 395 17.42 -22.93 -1.57
N LEU A 396 18.20 -24.01 -1.62
CA LEU A 396 17.85 -25.30 -1.03
C LEU A 396 17.59 -25.18 0.47
N ARG A 397 18.44 -24.44 1.19
CA ARG A 397 18.27 -24.19 2.64
C ARG A 397 16.94 -23.52 2.96
N VAL A 398 16.61 -22.43 2.27
CA VAL A 398 15.34 -21.70 2.49
C VAL A 398 14.16 -22.54 2.01
N TRP A 399 14.29 -23.21 0.89
CA TRP A 399 13.24 -24.06 0.32
C TRP A 399 12.89 -25.24 1.24
N LEU A 400 13.89 -25.93 1.80
CA LEU A 400 13.68 -27.01 2.77
C LEU A 400 12.92 -26.51 4.00
N LEU A 401 13.27 -25.32 4.52
CA LEU A 401 12.53 -24.71 5.63
C LEU A 401 11.06 -24.45 5.28
N GLY A 402 10.77 -23.97 4.06
CA GLY A 402 9.39 -23.82 3.57
C GLY A 402 8.63 -25.15 3.39
N ARG A 403 9.34 -26.27 3.17
CA ARG A 403 8.74 -27.61 3.09
C ARG A 403 8.34 -28.17 4.45
N LEU A 404 8.84 -27.63 5.55
CA LEU A 404 8.47 -28.03 6.92
C LEU A 404 7.07 -27.57 7.35
N ARG A 405 6.22 -27.11 6.42
CA ARG A 405 4.81 -26.73 6.67
C ARG A 405 3.99 -27.75 7.47
N PHE A 406 4.33 -29.04 7.37
CA PHE A 406 3.61 -30.10 8.08
C PHE A 406 3.86 -30.07 9.60
N LEU A 407 4.95 -29.44 10.06
CA LEU A 407 5.25 -29.24 11.47
C LEU A 407 4.42 -28.13 12.09
N ARG A 408 3.96 -27.16 11.28
CA ARG A 408 3.29 -25.95 11.76
C ARG A 408 2.08 -26.25 12.68
N PRO A 409 1.12 -27.13 12.34
CA PRO A 409 -0.01 -27.40 13.23
C PRO A 409 0.37 -28.02 14.58
N ARG A 410 1.55 -28.65 14.67
CA ARG A 410 2.07 -29.27 15.90
C ARG A 410 3.06 -28.37 16.66
N SER A 411 3.42 -27.24 16.06
CA SER A 411 4.43 -26.33 16.58
C SER A 411 3.96 -25.66 17.88
N LEU A 412 4.91 -25.34 18.77
CA LEU A 412 4.61 -24.60 20.00
C LEU A 412 3.96 -23.24 19.68
N ARG A 413 4.44 -22.57 18.63
CA ARG A 413 3.90 -21.29 18.20
C ARG A 413 2.43 -21.43 17.81
N SER A 414 2.07 -22.42 16.99
CA SER A 414 0.67 -22.66 16.62
C SER A 414 -0.22 -22.90 17.84
N GLN A 415 0.26 -23.64 18.86
CA GLN A 415 -0.53 -23.85 20.08
C GLN A 415 -0.78 -22.56 20.86
N ARG A 416 0.25 -21.71 21.00
CA ARG A 416 0.14 -20.41 21.69
C ARG A 416 -0.80 -19.47 20.94
N GLU A 417 -0.67 -19.40 19.62
CA GLU A 417 -1.53 -18.57 18.77
C GLU A 417 -2.98 -19.05 18.81
N SER A 418 -3.23 -20.36 18.66
CA SER A 418 -4.58 -20.92 18.76
C SER A 418 -5.23 -20.65 20.10
N ALA A 419 -4.50 -20.79 21.21
CA ALA A 419 -5.04 -20.50 22.54
C ALA A 419 -5.48 -19.03 22.70
N LEU A 420 -4.68 -18.09 22.20
CA LEU A 420 -5.04 -16.67 22.23
C LEU A 420 -6.22 -16.35 21.29
N MET A 421 -6.29 -16.98 20.12
CA MET A 421 -7.45 -16.88 19.23
C MET A 421 -8.72 -17.45 19.88
N ASP A 422 -8.61 -18.53 20.66
CA ASP A 422 -9.74 -19.11 21.40
C ASP A 422 -10.26 -18.15 22.47
N SER A 423 -9.37 -17.55 23.27
CA SER A 423 -9.75 -16.53 24.26
C SER A 423 -10.39 -15.31 23.60
N TRP A 424 -9.84 -14.86 22.47
CA TRP A 424 -10.41 -13.74 21.71
C TRP A 424 -11.78 -14.07 21.10
N GLU A 425 -11.95 -15.25 20.50
CA GLU A 425 -13.25 -15.71 19.96
C GLU A 425 -14.32 -15.77 21.05
N GLN A 426 -13.97 -16.29 22.24
CA GLN A 426 -14.88 -16.31 23.38
C GLN A 426 -15.26 -14.90 23.84
N ALA A 427 -14.30 -13.97 23.87
CA ALA A 427 -14.57 -12.58 24.22
C ALA A 427 -15.49 -11.89 23.19
N VAL A 428 -15.33 -12.16 21.89
CA VAL A 428 -16.22 -11.63 20.85
C VAL A 428 -17.64 -12.19 21.01
N LEU A 429 -17.79 -13.50 21.23
CA LEU A 429 -19.10 -14.13 21.46
C LEU A 429 -19.78 -13.59 22.72
N ALA A 430 -19.02 -13.43 23.81
CA ALA A 430 -19.54 -12.85 25.04
C ALA A 430 -19.98 -11.39 24.86
N ALA A 431 -19.21 -10.60 24.12
CA ALA A 431 -19.58 -9.23 23.78
C ALA A 431 -20.81 -9.16 22.87
N ALA A 432 -20.91 -10.05 21.87
CA ALA A 432 -22.05 -10.11 20.94
C ALA A 432 -23.38 -10.43 21.64
N ALA A 433 -23.35 -11.18 22.73
CA ALA A 433 -24.52 -11.43 23.57
C ALA A 433 -25.00 -10.20 24.36
N LEU A 434 -24.15 -9.17 24.50
CA LEU A 434 -24.43 -7.95 25.26
C LEU A 434 -24.78 -6.77 24.35
N ASP A 435 -23.93 -6.51 23.35
CA ASP A 435 -24.06 -5.38 22.43
C ASP A 435 -23.26 -5.57 21.13
N ARG A 436 -23.82 -5.07 20.03
CA ARG A 436 -23.22 -5.23 18.70
C ARG A 436 -21.97 -4.38 18.50
N ASP A 437 -21.98 -3.13 18.99
CA ASP A 437 -20.84 -2.23 18.82
C ASP A 437 -19.68 -2.62 19.73
N LEU A 438 -19.95 -3.08 20.95
CA LEU A 438 -18.95 -3.68 21.83
C LEU A 438 -18.30 -4.90 21.16
N ALA A 439 -19.10 -5.82 20.58
CA ALA A 439 -18.59 -6.99 19.89
C ALA A 439 -17.70 -6.64 18.69
N TRP A 440 -18.09 -5.63 17.93
CA TRP A 440 -17.30 -5.10 16.83
C TRP A 440 -15.93 -4.59 17.32
N GLU A 441 -15.90 -3.79 18.37
CA GLU A 441 -14.65 -3.25 18.92
C GLU A 441 -13.73 -4.36 19.45
N VAL A 442 -14.29 -5.38 20.13
CA VAL A 442 -13.54 -6.55 20.60
C VAL A 442 -13.03 -7.39 19.43
N ALA A 443 -13.80 -7.58 18.37
CA ALA A 443 -13.34 -8.28 17.16
C ALA A 443 -12.16 -7.54 16.50
N GLU A 444 -12.22 -6.21 16.47
CA GLU A 444 -11.14 -5.39 15.92
C GLU A 444 -9.85 -5.42 16.76
N MET A 445 -9.87 -5.82 18.03
CA MET A 445 -8.65 -5.98 18.84
C MET A 445 -7.65 -6.98 18.24
N ALA A 446 -8.10 -7.93 17.42
CA ALA A 446 -7.22 -8.83 16.69
C ALA A 446 -6.26 -8.08 15.74
N SER A 447 -6.56 -6.85 15.33
CA SER A 447 -5.66 -6.03 14.51
C SER A 447 -4.35 -5.65 15.22
N VAL A 448 -4.33 -5.73 16.56
CA VAL A 448 -3.16 -5.43 17.38
C VAL A 448 -2.11 -6.55 17.29
N VAL A 449 -2.51 -7.79 17.00
CA VAL A 449 -1.58 -8.93 16.95
C VAL A 449 -0.85 -8.97 15.61
N LYS A 450 0.23 -8.19 15.51
CA LYS A 450 1.06 -8.06 14.31
C LYS A 450 2.55 -8.05 14.61
N GLY A 451 3.35 -7.93 13.55
CA GLY A 451 4.81 -7.98 13.62
C GLY A 451 5.36 -9.38 13.84
N TYR A 452 6.65 -9.42 14.17
CA TYR A 452 7.45 -10.63 14.40
C TYR A 452 8.26 -10.51 15.69
N GLY A 453 8.85 -11.61 16.14
CA GLY A 453 9.64 -11.69 17.38
C GLY A 453 9.07 -10.96 18.60
N GLU A 454 9.84 -9.99 19.12
CA GLU A 454 9.51 -9.21 20.32
C GLU A 454 8.23 -8.37 20.20
N VAL A 455 8.03 -7.69 19.06
CA VAL A 455 6.84 -6.84 18.85
C VAL A 455 5.58 -7.67 18.97
N ARG A 456 5.53 -8.80 18.24
CA ARG A 456 4.37 -9.71 18.27
C ARG A 456 4.10 -10.23 19.67
N ARG A 457 5.13 -10.71 20.36
CA ARG A 457 5.00 -11.21 21.74
C ARG A 457 4.47 -10.15 22.69
N ARG A 458 4.98 -8.91 22.62
CA ARG A 458 4.53 -7.80 23.47
C ARG A 458 3.05 -7.53 23.24
N LEU A 459 2.64 -7.43 21.98
CA LEU A 459 1.26 -7.14 21.59
C LEU A 459 0.30 -8.30 21.92
N SER A 460 0.71 -9.55 21.69
CA SER A 460 -0.07 -10.73 22.11
C SER A 460 -0.28 -10.77 23.63
N ARG A 461 0.76 -10.48 24.43
CA ARG A 461 0.63 -10.39 25.90
C ARG A 461 -0.22 -9.20 26.35
N ALA A 462 -0.16 -8.08 25.63
CA ALA A 462 -1.01 -6.93 25.91
C ALA A 462 -2.48 -7.24 25.64
N LEU A 463 -2.78 -7.93 24.53
CA LEU A 463 -4.12 -8.41 24.22
C LEU A 463 -4.63 -9.40 25.26
N ASP A 464 -3.84 -10.42 25.59
CA ASP A 464 -4.21 -11.46 26.56
C ASP A 464 -4.56 -10.85 27.93
N ARG A 465 -3.71 -9.95 28.44
CA ARG A 465 -3.98 -9.20 29.68
C ARG A 465 -5.21 -8.31 29.55
N PHE A 466 -5.40 -7.63 28.43
CA PHE A 466 -6.58 -6.78 28.23
C PHE A 466 -7.88 -7.60 28.30
N LEU A 467 -7.93 -8.75 27.62
CA LEU A 467 -9.09 -9.64 27.63
C LEU A 467 -9.37 -10.19 29.05
N ALA A 468 -8.32 -10.58 29.78
CA ALA A 468 -8.45 -11.18 31.10
C ALA A 468 -8.72 -10.16 32.22
N GLU A 469 -8.02 -9.03 32.22
CA GLU A 469 -7.95 -8.12 33.38
C GLU A 469 -8.70 -6.80 33.17
N THR A 470 -8.98 -6.39 31.93
CA THR A 470 -9.58 -5.06 31.64
C THR A 470 -10.99 -5.17 31.09
N LEU A 471 -11.23 -6.06 30.12
CA LEU A 471 -12.53 -6.18 29.45
C LEU A 471 -13.62 -6.64 30.44
N ALA A 472 -13.36 -7.70 31.20
CA ALA A 472 -14.36 -8.26 32.11
C ALA A 472 -14.80 -7.26 33.20
N PRO A 473 -13.89 -6.54 33.90
CA PRO A 473 -14.30 -5.51 34.85
C PRO A 473 -15.03 -4.31 34.22
N ALA A 474 -14.63 -3.90 33.01
CA ALA A 474 -15.31 -2.81 32.30
C ALA A 474 -16.77 -3.16 32.01
N VAL A 475 -16.99 -4.39 31.51
CA VAL A 475 -18.34 -4.94 31.27
C VAL A 475 -19.13 -5.05 32.58
N GLU A 476 -18.55 -5.56 33.66
CA GLU A 476 -19.30 -5.69 34.92
C GLU A 476 -19.72 -4.33 35.51
N GLN A 477 -18.88 -3.30 35.36
CA GLN A 477 -19.21 -1.95 35.80
C GLN A 477 -20.34 -1.33 34.98
N ASP A 478 -20.33 -1.50 33.65
CA ASP A 478 -21.39 -1.01 32.78
C ASP A 478 -22.72 -1.74 33.06
N ARG A 479 -22.64 -3.05 33.34
CA ARG A 479 -23.80 -3.85 33.79
C ARG A 479 -24.38 -3.30 35.09
N ALA A 480 -23.54 -2.98 36.08
CA ALA A 480 -23.99 -2.42 37.36
C ALA A 480 -24.57 -1.00 37.23
N ALA A 481 -24.08 -0.21 36.27
CA ALA A 481 -24.55 1.15 36.02
C ALA A 481 -25.87 1.21 35.22
N GLY A 482 -26.21 0.17 34.47
CA GLY A 482 -27.47 0.08 33.71
C GLY A 482 -27.59 1.06 32.54
N ALA A 483 -26.50 1.72 32.14
CA ALA A 483 -26.47 2.80 31.14
C ALA A 483 -26.03 2.34 29.74
N GLY A 484 -26.10 1.04 29.43
CA GLY A 484 -25.61 0.46 28.18
C GLY A 484 -24.10 0.15 28.20
N TRP A 485 -23.51 -0.09 27.02
CA TRP A 485 -22.17 -0.65 26.86
C TRP A 485 -21.16 0.27 26.15
N GLU A 486 -21.55 1.53 25.90
CA GLU A 486 -20.74 2.50 25.16
C GLU A 486 -19.39 2.78 25.84
N ARG A 487 -19.36 2.78 27.17
CA ARG A 487 -18.14 3.00 27.95
C ARG A 487 -17.17 1.85 27.73
N SER A 488 -17.61 0.60 27.85
CA SER A 488 -16.79 -0.58 27.55
C SER A 488 -16.28 -0.55 26.11
N ALA A 489 -17.13 -0.23 25.14
CA ALA A 489 -16.74 -0.11 23.74
C ALA A 489 -15.67 0.98 23.53
N ARG A 490 -15.81 2.13 24.21
CA ARG A 490 -14.80 3.21 24.20
C ARG A 490 -13.48 2.77 24.81
N ILE A 491 -13.49 2.08 25.96
CA ILE A 491 -12.27 1.55 26.59
C ILE A 491 -11.52 0.60 25.65
N VAL A 492 -12.25 -0.30 24.97
CA VAL A 492 -11.66 -1.20 23.97
C VAL A 492 -11.04 -0.42 22.83
N ARG A 493 -11.76 0.58 22.28
CA ARG A 493 -11.29 1.43 21.17
C ARG A 493 -10.04 2.22 21.54
N GLU A 494 -10.04 2.89 22.69
CA GLU A 494 -8.91 3.68 23.18
C GLU A 494 -7.70 2.80 23.44
N ARG A 495 -7.90 1.62 24.06
CA ARG A 495 -6.80 0.69 24.30
C ARG A 495 -6.22 0.14 22.99
N ARG A 496 -7.08 -0.17 22.01
CA ARG A 496 -6.64 -0.55 20.66
C ARG A 496 -5.77 0.54 20.05
N GLN A 497 -6.23 1.79 20.05
CA GLN A 497 -5.50 2.92 19.49
C GLN A 497 -4.16 3.11 20.20
N ALA A 498 -4.12 3.10 21.53
CA ALA A 498 -2.89 3.22 22.31
C ALA A 498 -1.86 2.14 21.92
N LEU A 499 -2.27 0.88 21.84
CA LEU A 499 -1.37 -0.23 21.47
C LEU A 499 -0.85 -0.12 20.02
N LEU A 500 -1.64 0.47 19.13
CA LEU A 500 -1.24 0.71 17.74
C LEU A 500 -0.29 1.91 17.61
N THR A 501 -0.45 2.94 18.43
CA THR A 501 0.43 4.13 18.44
C THR A 501 1.74 3.89 19.17
N GLU A 502 1.74 3.13 20.28
CA GLU A 502 2.96 2.75 21.04
C GLU A 502 3.99 2.00 20.16
N GLU A 503 3.53 1.32 19.10
CA GLU A 503 4.41 0.69 18.12
C GLU A 503 5.11 1.71 17.21
N GLN A 504 4.41 2.78 16.80
CA GLN A 504 4.98 3.81 15.93
C GLN A 504 6.09 4.59 16.66
N GLY A 505 5.93 4.83 17.97
CA GLY A 505 6.92 5.54 18.79
C GLY A 505 8.18 4.73 19.11
N SER A 506 8.13 3.39 19.14
CA SER A 506 9.30 2.56 19.51
C SER A 506 10.29 2.29 18.38
N ASN A 507 10.04 2.83 17.17
CA ASN A 507 10.96 2.78 16.03
C ASN A 507 11.66 4.14 15.77
N SER A 508 11.52 5.09 16.69
CA SER A 508 12.18 6.41 16.66
C SER A 508 13.48 6.41 17.44
#